data_AF-A0A661W4W1-F1
#
_entry.id   AF-A0A661W4W1-F1
#
_cell.length_a   1.000
_cell.length_b   1.000
_cell.length_c   1.000
_cell.angle_alpha   90.00
_cell.angle_beta   90.00
_cell.angle_gamma   90.00
#
_symmetry.space_group_name_H-M   'P 1'
#
loop_
_entity.id
_entity.type
_entity.pdbx_description
1 polymer ?
#
loop_
_entity_poly.entity_id
_entity_poly.type
_entity_poly.pdbx_seq_one_letter_code
_entity_poly.pdbx_strand_id
1 'polypeptide(L)'
;MLLITRDRIDSLRADLARPAQIDRCREELRKMLEIKQALLWRADAGTCCAGPVVANSFFAEVQLLEKALEALDKGDAGTAASLLEELAAHADYA
;
A
#
# COMPACT_ATOMS: atom_id res chain seq x y z
N MET A 1 -15.61 -4.57 -3.21
CA MET A 1 -14.31 -5.26 -3.11
C MET A 1 -13.25 -4.27 -3.57
N LEU A 2 -12.34 -3.84 -2.69
CA LEU A 2 -11.28 -2.91 -3.08
C LEU A 2 -10.22 -3.72 -3.84
N LEU A 3 -10.06 -3.44 -5.13
CA LEU A 3 -8.99 -4.00 -5.93
C LEU A 3 -7.80 -3.03 -5.85
N ILE A 4 -6.70 -3.47 -5.26
CA ILE A 4 -5.47 -2.67 -5.16
C ILE A 4 -4.75 -2.82 -6.48
N THR A 5 -5.02 -1.92 -7.43
CA THR A 5 -4.36 -1.85 -8.73
C THR A 5 -3.36 -0.72 -8.77
N ARG A 6 -2.39 -0.82 -9.70
CA ARG A 6 -1.48 0.27 -10.01
C ARG A 6 -2.21 1.58 -10.32
N ASP A 7 -3.21 1.56 -11.19
CA ASP A 7 -4.01 2.75 -11.52
C ASP A 7 -4.63 3.41 -10.27
N ARG A 8 -5.05 2.60 -9.30
CA ARG A 8 -5.61 3.11 -8.05
C ARG A 8 -4.54 3.76 -7.17
N ILE A 9 -3.35 3.17 -7.09
CA ILE A 9 -2.21 3.72 -6.35
C ILE A 9 -1.74 5.02 -7.00
N ASP A 10 -1.63 5.07 -8.33
CA ASP A 10 -1.26 6.27 -9.08
C ASP A 10 -2.29 7.39 -8.91
N SER A 11 -3.58 7.04 -8.90
CA SER A 11 -4.66 8.00 -8.59
C SER A 11 -4.53 8.56 -7.17
N LEU A 12 -4.25 7.71 -6.18
CA LEU A 12 -4.05 8.15 -4.79
C LEU A 12 -2.83 9.07 -4.66
N ARG A 13 -1.73 8.73 -5.34
CA ARG A 13 -0.53 9.56 -5.40
C ARG A 13 -0.83 10.94 -5.98
N ALA A 14 -1.58 11.02 -7.09
CA ALA A 14 -2.00 12.30 -7.65
C ALA A 14 -2.91 13.09 -6.69
N ASP A 15 -3.77 12.38 -5.95
CA ASP A 15 -4.67 12.99 -4.96
C ASP A 15 -3.91 13.59 -3.76
N LEU A 16 -2.74 13.05 -3.39
CA LEU A 16 -1.90 13.59 -2.30
C LEU A 16 -1.39 15.02 -2.56
N ALA A 17 -1.33 15.46 -3.82
CA ALA A 17 -0.99 16.85 -4.14
C ALA A 17 -2.10 17.85 -3.77
N ARG A 18 -3.29 17.36 -3.39
CA ARG A 18 -4.47 18.18 -3.07
C ARG A 18 -4.75 18.11 -1.56
N PRO A 19 -4.51 19.19 -0.79
CA PRO A 19 -4.70 19.19 0.66
C PRO A 19 -6.09 18.71 1.11
N ALA A 20 -7.14 19.07 0.36
CA ALA A 20 -8.52 18.68 0.64
C ALA A 20 -8.79 17.17 0.51
N GLN A 21 -7.88 16.41 -0.10
CA GLN A 21 -8.01 14.96 -0.30
C GLN A 21 -7.14 14.15 0.67
N ILE A 22 -6.28 14.78 1.47
CA ILE A 22 -5.31 14.06 2.33
C ILE A 22 -6.00 13.08 3.27
N ASP A 23 -7.10 13.48 3.92
CA ASP A 23 -7.82 12.58 4.83
C ASP A 23 -8.47 11.40 4.10
N ARG A 24 -9.03 11.65 2.92
CA ARG A 24 -9.57 10.58 2.07
C ARG A 24 -8.46 9.61 1.61
N CYS A 25 -7.30 10.13 1.21
CA CYS A 25 -6.14 9.32 0.85
C CYS A 25 -5.68 8.49 2.05
N ARG A 26 -5.62 9.08 3.25
CA ARG A 26 -5.27 8.39 4.49
C ARG A 26 -6.23 7.22 4.78
N GLU A 27 -7.53 7.43 4.65
CA GLU A 27 -8.52 6.35 4.82
C GLU A 27 -8.35 5.23 3.79
N GLU A 28 -8.08 5.57 2.54
CA GLU A 28 -7.83 4.58 1.50
C GLU A 28 -6.56 3.78 1.76
N LEU A 29 -5.46 4.43 2.18
CA LEU A 29 -4.22 3.74 2.55
C LEU A 29 -4.42 2.81 3.74
N ARG A 30 -5.23 3.19 4.74
CA ARG A 30 -5.61 2.30 5.85
C ARG A 30 -6.38 1.06 5.36
N LYS A 31 -7.36 1.24 4.46
CA LYS A 31 -8.09 0.11 3.87
C LYS A 31 -7.17 -0.81 3.07
N MET A 32 -6.23 -0.25 2.31
CA MET A 32 -5.24 -1.04 1.58
C MET A 32 -4.34 -1.84 2.53
N LEU A 33 -3.90 -1.21 3.63
CA LEU A 33 -3.08 -1.84 4.65
C LEU A 33 -3.80 -3.03 5.31
N GLU A 34 -5.06 -2.84 5.73
CA GLU A 34 -5.88 -3.92 6.31
C GLU A 34 -6.00 -5.12 5.35
N ILE A 35 -6.22 -4.87 4.06
CA ILE A 35 -6.32 -5.92 3.05
C ILE A 35 -4.98 -6.64 2.89
N LYS A 36 -3.87 -5.91 2.75
CA LYS A 36 -2.55 -6.51 2.55
C LYS A 36 -2.07 -7.26 3.79
N GLN A 37 -2.36 -6.79 4.99
CA GLN A 37 -2.08 -7.52 6.24
C GLN A 37 -2.88 -8.83 6.32
N ALA A 38 -4.16 -8.82 5.93
CA ALA A 38 -4.96 -10.05 5.88
C ALA A 38 -4.45 -11.04 4.81
N LEU A 39 -3.96 -10.54 3.67
CA LEU A 39 -3.34 -11.37 2.63
C LEU A 39 -1.99 -11.94 3.10
N LEU A 40 -1.16 -11.14 3.76
CA LEU A 40 0.10 -11.57 4.35
C LEU A 40 -0.13 -12.71 5.35
N TRP A 41 -1.07 -12.55 6.29
CA TRP A 41 -1.41 -13.59 7.26
C TRP A 41 -1.83 -14.90 6.58
N ARG A 42 -2.64 -14.82 5.51
CA ARG A 42 -3.03 -16.02 4.74
C ARG A 42 -1.86 -16.66 4.00
N ALA A 43 -0.97 -15.85 3.43
CA ALA A 43 0.20 -16.34 2.71
C ALA A 43 1.21 -17.01 3.64
N ASP A 44 1.41 -16.44 4.83
CA ASP A 44 2.31 -16.97 5.88
C ASP A 44 1.76 -18.26 6.51
N ALA A 45 0.43 -18.36 6.67
CA ALA A 45 -0.22 -19.58 7.15
C ALA A 45 -0.33 -20.70 6.08
N GLY A 46 -0.05 -20.40 4.81
CA GLY A 46 -0.21 -21.33 3.70
C GLY A 46 0.99 -22.27 3.52
N THR A 47 0.74 -23.58 3.40
CA THR A 47 1.77 -24.62 3.16
C THR A 47 2.18 -24.77 1.69
N CYS A 48 1.73 -23.87 0.81
CA CYS A 48 2.04 -23.94 -0.62
C CYS A 48 3.49 -23.49 -0.90
N CYS A 49 4.17 -24.12 -1.86
CA CYS A 49 5.54 -23.81 -2.26
C CYS A 49 5.77 -22.36 -2.73
N ALA A 50 4.71 -21.64 -3.13
CA ALA A 50 4.75 -20.21 -3.45
C ALA A 50 4.50 -19.28 -2.23
N GLY A 51 4.04 -19.84 -1.10
CA GLY A 51 3.65 -19.09 0.11
C GLY A 51 4.72 -18.11 0.60
N PRO A 52 5.98 -18.53 0.80
CA PRO A 52 7.05 -17.65 1.29
C PRO A 52 7.39 -16.48 0.35
N VAL A 53 7.37 -16.71 -0.98
CA VAL A 53 7.64 -15.66 -1.98
C VAL A 53 6.53 -14.62 -1.96
N VAL A 54 5.28 -15.08 -1.94
CA VAL A 54 4.09 -14.22 -1.89
C VAL A 54 4.00 -13.46 -0.56
N ALA A 55 4.31 -14.12 0.57
CA ALA A 55 4.36 -13.50 1.88
C ALA A 55 5.42 -12.38 1.94
N ASN A 56 6.61 -12.58 1.37
CA ASN A 56 7.63 -11.54 1.30
C ASN A 56 7.17 -10.33 0.48
N SER A 57 6.45 -10.55 -0.63
CA SER A 57 5.88 -9.46 -1.42
C SER A 57 4.85 -8.66 -0.63
N PHE A 58 3.90 -9.34 0.02
CA PHE A 58 2.90 -8.66 0.85
C PHE A 58 3.52 -7.95 2.06
N PHE A 59 4.58 -8.51 2.65
CA PHE A 59 5.30 -7.86 3.74
C PHE A 59 5.97 -6.55 3.30
N ALA A 60 6.61 -6.53 2.12
CA ALA A 60 7.18 -5.30 1.56
C ALA A 60 6.11 -4.24 1.30
N GLU A 61 4.98 -4.62 0.70
CA GLU A 61 3.86 -3.71 0.45
C GLU A 61 3.22 -3.17 1.74
N VAL A 62 3.09 -4.00 2.78
CA VAL A 62 2.62 -3.58 4.11
C VAL A 62 3.54 -2.51 4.70
N GLN A 63 4.87 -2.71 4.63
CA GLN A 63 5.82 -1.72 5.13
C GLN A 63 5.75 -0.39 4.37
N LEU A 64 5.56 -0.43 3.05
CA LEU A 64 5.41 0.78 2.23
C LEU A 64 4.14 1.55 2.63
N LEU A 65 3.03 0.85 2.84
CA LEU A 65 1.76 1.45 3.28
C LEU A 65 1.85 2.05 4.70
N GLU A 66 2.51 1.38 5.64
CA GLU A 66 2.74 1.89 7.00
C GLU A 66 3.59 3.17 6.98
N LYS A 67 4.70 3.16 6.23
CA LYS A 67 5.56 4.34 6.07
C LYS A 67 4.83 5.49 5.38
N ALA A 68 3.99 5.20 4.38
CA ALA A 68 3.22 6.23 3.68
C ALA A 68 2.20 6.90 4.63
N LEU A 69 1.53 6.11 5.48
CA LEU A 69 0.64 6.64 6.52
C LEU A 69 1.41 7.50 7.55
N GLU A 70 2.57 7.02 8.00
CA GLU A 70 3.41 7.79 8.93
C GLU A 70 3.87 9.12 8.31
N ALA A 71 4.24 9.12 7.03
CA ALA A 71 4.59 10.34 6.31
C ALA A 71 3.42 11.33 6.24
N LEU A 72 2.20 10.85 5.96
CA LEU A 72 1.00 11.70 5.98
C LEU A 72 0.69 12.25 7.38
N ASP A 73 0.89 11.46 8.43
CA ASP A 73 0.69 11.89 9.82
C ASP A 73 1.70 12.98 10.24
N LYS A 74 2.90 12.98 9.64
CA LYS A 74 3.89 14.04 9.76
C LYS A 74 3.65 15.24 8.83
N GLY A 75 2.63 15.20 7.98
CA GLY A 75 2.33 16.22 6.98
C GLY A 75 3.24 16.18 5.74
N ASP A 76 4.02 15.12 5.56
CA ASP A 76 4.94 14.95 4.44
C ASP A 76 4.28 14.16 3.29
N ALA A 77 3.42 14.86 2.55
CA ALA A 77 2.77 14.31 1.38
C ALA A 77 3.76 13.96 0.25
N GLY A 78 4.94 14.60 0.22
CA GLY A 78 5.98 14.32 -0.77
C GLY A 78 6.60 12.95 -0.57
N THR A 79 7.03 12.64 0.67
CA THR A 79 7.52 11.31 1.03
C THR A 79 6.45 10.24 0.84
N ALA A 80 5.19 10.52 1.24
CA ALA A 80 4.09 9.60 1.01
C ALA A 80 3.89 9.30 -0.48
N ALA A 81 3.97 10.30 -1.36
CA ALA A 81 3.83 10.11 -2.80
C ALA A 81 4.95 9.25 -3.40
N SER A 82 6.20 9.40 -2.95
CA SER A 82 7.32 8.54 -3.37
C SER A 82 7.13 7.09 -2.94
N LEU A 83 6.67 6.86 -1.70
CA LEU A 83 6.39 5.51 -1.19
C LEU A 83 5.24 4.82 -1.95
N LEU A 84 4.25 5.58 -2.42
CA LEU A 84 3.19 5.04 -3.29
C LEU A 84 3.70 4.70 -4.68
N GLU A 85 4.67 5.43 -5.22
CA GLU A 85 5.33 5.05 -6.48
C GLU A 85 6.11 3.75 -6.35
N GLU A 86 6.82 3.56 -5.24
CA GLU A 86 7.47 2.28 -4.92
C GLU A 86 6.44 1.14 -4.77
N LEU A 87 5.31 1.40 -4.09
CA LEU A 87 4.23 0.43 -3.96
C LEU A 87 3.62 0.05 -5.32
N ALA A 88 3.44 1.02 -6.22
CA ALA A 88 2.94 0.79 -7.57
C ALA A 88 3.87 -0.13 -8.37
N ALA A 89 5.18 0.06 -8.22
CA ALA A 89 6.19 -0.81 -8.85
C ALA A 89 6.16 -2.24 -8.30
N HIS A 90 5.87 -2.43 -7.00
CA HIS A 90 5.68 -3.77 -6.42
C HIS A 90 4.40 -4.45 -6.91
N ALA A 91 3.33 -3.68 -7.14
CA ALA A 91 2.05 -4.20 -7.60
C ALA A 91 2.05 -4.68 -9.07
N ASP A 92 3.03 -4.26 -9.90
CA ASP A 92 3.18 -4.73 -11.30
C ASP A 92 3.68 -6.19 -11.42
N TYR A 93 4.31 -6.73 -10.37
CA TYR A 93 4.97 -8.04 -10.41
C TYR A 93 4.20 -9.16 -9.65
N ALA A 94 2.98 -8.86 -9.18
CA ALA A 94 2.16 -9.76 -8.37
C ALA A 94 1.07 -10.49 -9.18
#